data_AF-A0AAV0IJA2-F1
#
_entry.id   AF-A0AAV0IJA2-F1
#
_cell.length_a   1.000
_cell.length_b   1.000
_cell.length_c   1.000
_cell.angle_alpha   90.00
_cell.angle_beta   90.00
_cell.angle_gamma   90.00
#
_symmetry.space_group_name_H-M   'P 1'
#
loop_
_entity.id
_entity.type
_entity.pdbx_description
1 polymer ?
#
loop_
_entity_poly.entity_id
_entity_poly.type
_entity_poly.pdbx_seq_one_letter_code
_entity_poly.pdbx_strand_id
1 'polypeptide(L)'
;MSTIYGSSAMASISSLNLSCVDNKAAAGLGFRGSESMGNSLKLHSVNLAATRYRHHYSAPLKVVCVDYPRPDLDSTANFLEAAYFSASFRSSPPPPKPLKVVIAGAGLAGLATAKYLADAGHKPILLEARDVLGGKVAAWKDDDGDWYETGLHIFFGAYPNVQNLFGELGINDRLQWKEHSMIFAMPNKPGEFSRFDFPEVLPAPLNGILAILKNNEMLTWPEKIKFAIGLLPAMLGGQAYVEAQDGLTVQDWMRKQGVPDRVTNEVFIAMSKALNFINPDELSMQCILIALNRFLQEKHGSKMAFLDGNPPERLCKPMADHIESLGGEVRTNSRIKKIELNNDGTVKSFLLTNGNVIEGDAYVFATPVDILKLLLPDNWKEMPYFTKLEKLVGVPVINVHIWFDRKLKNVSDHLLFSRSPLLSVYADMSVTCKEYYDPNKSMLELVFAPAEEWITRSDSEIIDATMNELAKLFPDEISADQSKAKILKYHVVKTPRFDPVDCPS
;
A
#
# COMPACT_ATOMS: atom_id res chain seq x y z
N MET A 1 44.16 8.22 -2.59
CA MET A 1 45.31 8.11 -3.51
C MET A 1 45.25 6.71 -4.11
N SER A 2 44.86 6.44 -5.38
CA SER A 2 45.45 6.87 -6.68
C SER A 2 46.97 6.59 -6.72
N THR A 3 47.59 5.90 -7.69
CA THR A 3 47.29 5.59 -9.12
C THR A 3 47.76 4.13 -9.45
N ILE A 4 47.79 3.54 -10.66
CA ILE A 4 47.43 3.91 -12.06
C ILE A 4 47.02 2.66 -12.90
N TYR A 5 46.74 2.82 -14.20
CA TYR A 5 46.32 1.79 -15.19
C TYR A 5 47.44 1.35 -16.16
N GLY A 6 47.23 0.22 -16.88
CA GLY A 6 47.81 -0.09 -18.20
C GLY A 6 47.02 -1.24 -18.87
N SER A 7 46.30 -1.02 -19.99
CA SER A 7 46.74 -1.11 -21.41
C SER A 7 47.17 -2.52 -21.88
N SER A 8 46.79 -3.04 -23.06
CA SER A 8 45.88 -2.60 -24.13
C SER A 8 45.66 -3.77 -25.14
N ALA A 9 44.60 -3.71 -25.98
CA ALA A 9 44.60 -4.28 -27.34
C ALA A 9 43.31 -3.92 -28.11
N MET A 10 43.42 -3.10 -29.17
CA MET A 10 42.41 -3.01 -30.24
C MET A 10 42.85 -3.88 -31.42
N ALA A 11 41.89 -4.42 -32.16
CA ALA A 11 42.08 -4.80 -33.55
C ALA A 11 40.89 -4.28 -34.38
N SER A 12 41.21 -3.53 -35.43
CA SER A 12 40.29 -3.04 -36.48
C SER A 12 40.75 -3.64 -37.80
N ILE A 13 39.84 -3.89 -38.76
CA ILE A 13 40.16 -3.90 -40.20
C ILE A 13 38.89 -3.79 -41.08
N SER A 14 38.93 -2.79 -41.97
CA SER A 14 38.28 -2.57 -43.28
C SER A 14 36.81 -2.99 -43.59
N SER A 15 35.97 -1.97 -43.70
CA SER A 15 35.27 -1.52 -44.94
C SER A 15 35.18 -2.41 -46.19
N LEU A 16 33.98 -2.44 -46.79
CA LEU A 16 33.74 -2.47 -48.24
C LEU A 16 32.51 -1.60 -48.61
N ASN A 17 32.32 -1.30 -49.90
CA ASN A 17 31.87 0.04 -50.33
C ASN A 17 30.81 0.02 -51.46
N LEU A 18 30.12 1.16 -51.67
CA LEU A 18 29.12 1.46 -52.74
C LEU A 18 27.76 0.70 -52.66
N SER A 19 26.62 1.22 -53.16
CA SER A 19 26.41 2.30 -54.16
C SER A 19 25.17 3.18 -53.88
N CYS A 20 25.16 4.39 -54.44
CA CYS A 20 24.08 5.37 -54.37
C CYS A 20 22.94 5.09 -55.38
N VAL A 21 21.73 5.59 -55.08
CA VAL A 21 20.84 6.21 -56.09
C VAL A 21 20.17 7.45 -55.48
N ASP A 22 20.35 8.61 -56.11
CA ASP A 22 19.65 9.86 -55.81
C ASP A 22 18.20 9.87 -56.33
N ASN A 23 17.30 10.62 -55.68
CA ASN A 23 16.59 11.69 -56.40
C ASN A 23 16.00 12.78 -55.49
N LYS A 24 15.87 13.99 -56.05
CA LYS A 24 15.58 15.26 -55.34
C LYS A 24 14.21 15.85 -55.69
N ALA A 25 13.82 16.87 -54.89
CA ALA A 25 12.99 18.03 -55.25
C ALA A 25 11.46 17.83 -55.39
N ALA A 26 10.60 18.84 -55.20
CA ALA A 26 10.68 20.13 -54.48
C ALA A 26 9.26 20.73 -54.31
N ALA A 27 9.17 21.86 -53.58
CA ALA A 27 7.95 22.59 -53.18
C ALA A 27 7.02 23.10 -54.31
N GLY A 28 5.77 23.44 -53.96
CA GLY A 28 4.85 24.25 -54.78
C GLY A 28 3.50 24.58 -54.13
N LEU A 29 3.17 25.87 -53.99
CA LEU A 29 1.84 26.42 -53.62
C LEU A 29 1.06 26.83 -54.87
N GLY A 30 -0.29 26.77 -54.86
CA GLY A 30 -1.10 27.46 -55.88
C GLY A 30 -2.59 27.07 -55.96
N PHE A 31 -3.49 28.08 -55.91
CA PHE A 31 -4.94 27.94 -56.16
C PHE A 31 -5.30 28.28 -57.62
N ARG A 32 -6.15 27.47 -58.28
CA ARG A 32 -7.44 27.89 -58.93
C ARG A 32 -7.99 26.84 -59.93
N GLY A 33 -9.28 26.51 -59.75
CA GLY A 33 -10.32 26.43 -60.79
C GLY A 33 -10.24 25.40 -61.93
N SER A 34 -11.19 24.46 -61.96
CA SER A 34 -11.94 24.05 -63.17
C SER A 34 -13.23 23.30 -62.78
N GLU A 35 -14.24 23.31 -63.64
CA GLU A 35 -15.60 22.82 -63.38
C GLU A 35 -15.87 21.40 -63.91
N SER A 36 -16.89 20.77 -63.32
CA SER A 36 -17.81 19.78 -63.91
C SER A 36 -17.26 18.45 -64.46
N MET A 37 -17.66 17.36 -63.81
CA MET A 37 -18.54 16.27 -64.31
C MET A 37 -18.60 15.23 -63.18
N GLY A 38 -19.74 14.74 -62.69
CA GLY A 38 -21.08 14.79 -63.24
C GLY A 38 -21.70 13.39 -63.16
N ASN A 39 -22.21 13.00 -61.99
CA ASN A 39 -23.13 11.86 -61.90
C ASN A 39 -24.03 11.98 -60.67
N SER A 40 -25.34 11.88 -60.91
CA SER A 40 -26.39 12.08 -59.92
C SER A 40 -27.05 10.76 -59.58
N LEU A 41 -27.08 10.41 -58.30
CA LEU A 41 -27.95 9.35 -57.78
C LEU A 41 -28.77 9.91 -56.61
N LYS A 42 -30.09 9.84 -56.76
CA LYS A 42 -31.08 10.39 -55.82
C LYS A 42 -31.19 9.49 -54.58
N LEU A 43 -31.24 10.10 -53.40
CA LEU A 43 -31.74 9.48 -52.17
C LEU A 43 -32.95 10.25 -51.66
N HIS A 44 -33.99 9.52 -51.23
CA HIS A 44 -35.24 10.10 -50.75
C HIS A 44 -35.07 10.81 -49.41
N SER A 45 -35.63 12.01 -49.29
CA SER A 45 -35.77 12.73 -48.02
C SER A 45 -37.01 12.26 -47.27
N VAL A 46 -36.82 11.64 -46.11
CA VAL A 46 -37.90 11.40 -45.13
C VAL A 46 -37.78 12.44 -44.02
N ASN A 47 -38.73 13.37 -43.96
CA ASN A 47 -38.81 14.33 -42.85
C ASN A 47 -39.28 13.62 -41.58
N LEU A 48 -38.39 13.52 -40.59
CA LEU A 48 -38.72 13.12 -39.22
C LEU A 48 -38.46 14.29 -38.28
N ALA A 49 -39.54 14.89 -37.78
CA ALA A 49 -39.48 15.99 -36.83
C ALA A 49 -38.94 15.47 -35.47
N ALA A 50 -37.77 15.95 -35.06
CA ALA A 50 -37.13 15.54 -33.82
C ALA A 50 -37.77 16.19 -32.59
N THR A 51 -38.83 15.57 -32.06
CA THR A 51 -39.43 15.96 -30.77
C THR A 51 -38.44 15.61 -29.64
N ARG A 52 -37.79 16.61 -29.02
CA ARG A 52 -36.87 16.40 -27.90
C ARG A 52 -37.62 15.99 -26.62
N TYR A 53 -37.80 14.69 -26.41
CA TYR A 53 -38.13 14.15 -25.09
C TYR A 53 -36.92 14.22 -24.16
N ARG A 54 -37.01 15.01 -23.08
CA ARG A 54 -36.07 14.95 -21.95
C ARG A 54 -36.37 13.71 -21.11
N HIS A 55 -35.68 12.60 -21.35
CA HIS A 55 -35.64 11.50 -20.39
C HIS A 55 -34.68 11.83 -19.25
N HIS A 56 -35.20 12.43 -18.17
CA HIS A 56 -34.57 12.33 -16.86
C HIS A 56 -34.90 10.97 -16.23
N TYR A 57 -34.15 9.95 -16.65
CA TYR A 57 -34.00 8.70 -15.89
C TYR A 57 -32.50 8.41 -15.78
N SER A 58 -31.88 8.96 -14.73
CA SER A 58 -30.62 8.40 -14.25
C SER A 58 -30.95 7.05 -13.64
N ALA A 59 -30.69 5.97 -14.36
CA ALA A 59 -30.63 4.66 -13.75
C ALA A 59 -29.53 4.71 -12.66
N PRO A 60 -29.77 4.19 -11.44
CA PRO A 60 -28.74 4.22 -10.42
C PRO A 60 -27.50 3.50 -10.96
N LEU A 61 -26.35 4.18 -10.92
CA LEU A 61 -25.07 3.59 -11.26
C LEU A 61 -24.86 2.39 -10.33
N LYS A 62 -25.00 1.18 -10.88
CA LYS A 62 -24.80 -0.04 -10.12
C LYS A 62 -23.29 -0.21 -9.94
N VAL A 63 -22.78 0.24 -8.80
CA VAL A 63 -21.41 -0.05 -8.38
C VAL A 63 -21.33 -1.55 -8.14
N VAL A 64 -20.50 -2.24 -8.91
CA VAL A 64 -20.24 -3.68 -8.80
C VAL A 64 -18.77 -3.84 -8.44
N CYS A 65 -18.44 -4.82 -7.62
CA CYS A 65 -17.06 -5.23 -7.40
C CYS A 65 -16.47 -5.73 -8.74
N VAL A 66 -15.44 -5.07 -9.25
CA VAL A 66 -14.76 -5.38 -10.50
C VAL A 66 -13.29 -5.63 -10.20
N ASP A 67 -12.92 -6.91 -10.18
CA ASP A 67 -11.52 -7.31 -10.16
C ASP A 67 -10.88 -6.97 -11.51
N TYR A 68 -9.95 -6.01 -11.52
CA TYR A 68 -9.13 -5.73 -12.70
C TYR A 68 -8.11 -6.87 -12.88
N PRO A 69 -7.66 -7.14 -14.13
CA PRO A 69 -6.62 -8.13 -14.37
C PRO A 69 -5.36 -7.84 -13.54
N ARG A 70 -4.77 -8.89 -12.95
CA ARG A 70 -3.46 -8.80 -12.30
C ARG A 70 -2.48 -8.12 -13.26
N PRO A 71 -1.79 -7.05 -12.85
CA PRO A 71 -0.79 -6.40 -13.69
C PRO A 71 0.36 -7.37 -14.01
N ASP A 72 0.95 -7.22 -15.19
CA ASP A 72 2.25 -7.80 -15.51
C ASP A 72 3.30 -7.12 -14.60
N LEU A 73 3.82 -7.91 -13.66
CA LEU A 73 4.85 -7.55 -12.66
C LEU A 73 6.04 -8.51 -12.73
N ASP A 74 5.80 -9.74 -13.20
CA ASP A 74 6.71 -10.88 -13.13
C ASP A 74 7.96 -10.69 -14.00
N SER A 75 7.88 -9.77 -14.97
CA SER A 75 8.95 -9.33 -15.87
C SER A 75 9.81 -8.18 -15.30
N THR A 76 9.47 -7.61 -14.14
CA THR A 76 10.20 -6.48 -13.54
C THR A 76 11.49 -6.92 -12.83
N ALA A 77 12.54 -6.09 -12.88
CA ALA A 77 13.82 -6.41 -12.25
C ALA A 77 13.69 -6.66 -10.73
N ASN A 78 12.91 -5.83 -10.03
CA ASN A 78 12.66 -5.95 -8.60
C ASN A 78 11.91 -7.26 -8.24
N PHE A 79 10.96 -7.69 -9.08
CA PHE A 79 10.30 -8.98 -8.91
C PHE A 79 11.27 -10.15 -9.11
N LEU A 80 12.09 -10.10 -10.17
CA LEU A 80 13.06 -11.16 -10.48
C LEU A 80 14.16 -11.29 -9.41
N GLU A 81 14.62 -10.18 -8.83
CA GLU A 81 15.57 -10.19 -7.71
C GLU A 81 14.95 -10.85 -6.46
N ALA A 82 13.73 -10.47 -6.10
CA ALA A 82 13.00 -11.09 -4.99
C ALA A 82 12.68 -12.58 -5.25
N ALA A 83 12.36 -12.94 -6.50
CA ALA A 83 12.11 -14.32 -6.92
C ALA A 83 13.38 -15.18 -6.79
N TYR A 84 14.54 -14.65 -7.20
CA TYR A 84 15.83 -15.31 -7.05
C TYR A 84 16.19 -15.51 -5.56
N PHE A 85 16.03 -14.46 -4.74
CA PHE A 85 16.32 -14.53 -3.31
C PHE A 85 15.42 -15.54 -2.58
N SER A 86 14.11 -15.49 -2.82
CA SER A 86 13.13 -16.41 -2.21
C SER A 86 13.31 -17.85 -2.68
N ALA A 87 13.62 -18.08 -3.96
CA ALA A 87 13.96 -19.40 -4.49
C ALA A 87 15.25 -19.98 -3.88
N SER A 88 16.21 -19.13 -3.49
CA SER A 88 17.48 -19.58 -2.91
C SER A 88 17.33 -20.43 -1.65
N PHE A 89 16.30 -20.18 -0.84
CA PHE A 89 15.97 -20.99 0.33
C PHE A 89 15.57 -22.43 -0.07
N ARG A 90 14.65 -22.59 -1.03
CA ARG A 90 14.18 -23.90 -1.51
C ARG A 90 15.23 -24.67 -2.31
N SER A 91 16.14 -23.98 -3.00
CA SER A 91 17.21 -24.61 -3.79
C SER A 91 18.49 -24.86 -3.01
N SER A 92 18.58 -24.41 -1.75
CA SER A 92 19.73 -24.68 -0.89
C SER A 92 19.83 -26.19 -0.59
N PRO A 93 21.05 -26.77 -0.53
CA PRO A 93 21.23 -28.16 -0.11
C PRO A 93 20.63 -28.39 1.28
N PRO A 94 19.93 -29.51 1.53
CA PRO A 94 19.36 -29.81 2.83
C PRO A 94 20.43 -29.76 3.93
N PRO A 95 20.15 -29.13 5.09
CA PRO A 95 21.12 -28.99 6.16
C PRO A 95 21.47 -30.35 6.76
N PRO A 96 22.75 -30.66 7.05
CA PRO A 96 23.15 -31.93 7.68
C PRO A 96 22.45 -32.22 9.02
N LYS A 97 22.05 -31.15 9.73
CA LYS A 97 21.14 -31.17 10.88
C LYS A 97 20.22 -29.95 10.76
N PRO A 98 18.89 -30.11 10.59
CA PRO A 98 17.93 -29.02 10.69
C PRO A 98 18.05 -28.28 12.03
N LEU A 99 18.12 -26.95 11.98
CA LEU A 99 18.10 -26.10 13.17
C LEU A 99 16.66 -25.96 13.69
N LYS A 100 16.48 -26.00 15.01
CA LYS A 100 15.27 -25.54 15.68
C LYS A 100 15.36 -24.04 15.90
N VAL A 101 14.51 -23.25 15.24
CA VAL A 101 14.54 -21.79 15.34
C VAL A 101 13.28 -21.29 16.03
N VAL A 102 13.42 -20.72 17.23
CA VAL A 102 12.29 -20.21 18.02
C VAL A 102 12.02 -18.76 17.62
N ILE A 103 10.80 -18.46 17.16
CA ILE A 103 10.42 -17.17 16.60
C ILE A 103 9.29 -16.57 17.45
N ALA A 104 9.52 -15.39 18.04
CA ALA A 104 8.52 -14.66 18.81
C ALA A 104 7.71 -13.71 17.91
N GLY A 105 6.38 -13.90 17.86
CA GLY A 105 5.41 -13.08 17.12
C GLY A 105 5.10 -13.63 15.72
N ALA A 106 3.82 -13.94 15.44
CA ALA A 106 3.32 -14.40 14.14
C ALA A 106 2.64 -13.28 13.34
N GLY A 107 3.22 -12.08 13.37
CA GLY A 107 2.98 -11.07 12.34
C GLY A 107 3.59 -11.51 11.00
N LEU A 108 3.32 -10.76 9.92
CA LEU A 108 3.86 -11.07 8.58
C LEU A 108 5.38 -11.28 8.55
N ALA A 109 6.15 -10.56 9.38
CA ALA A 109 7.59 -10.76 9.52
C ALA A 109 7.93 -12.17 10.06
N GLY A 110 7.31 -12.59 11.17
CA GLY A 110 7.56 -13.90 11.78
C GLY A 110 7.03 -15.06 10.95
N LEU A 111 5.85 -14.90 10.33
CA LEU A 111 5.31 -15.85 9.35
C LEU A 111 6.24 -16.00 8.15
N ALA A 112 6.76 -14.91 7.59
CA ALA A 112 7.71 -14.98 6.48
C ALA A 112 9.05 -15.61 6.90
N THR A 113 9.59 -15.26 8.07
CA THR A 113 10.79 -15.89 8.62
C THR A 113 10.61 -17.40 8.79
N ALA A 114 9.49 -17.83 9.38
CA ALA A 114 9.18 -19.25 9.54
C ALA A 114 9.03 -19.94 8.18
N LYS A 115 8.30 -19.34 7.23
CA LYS A 115 8.10 -19.86 5.87
C LYS A 115 9.43 -20.11 5.15
N TYR A 116 10.34 -19.14 5.13
CA TYR A 116 11.61 -19.29 4.43
C TYR A 116 12.64 -20.17 5.18
N LEU A 117 12.56 -20.27 6.50
CA LEU A 117 13.33 -21.27 7.26
C LEU A 117 12.83 -22.70 6.98
N ALA A 118 11.51 -22.91 6.85
CA ALA A 118 10.93 -24.18 6.47
C ALA A 118 11.31 -24.57 5.03
N ASP A 119 11.25 -23.62 4.07
CA ASP A 119 11.74 -23.79 2.70
C ASP A 119 13.22 -24.23 2.66
N ALA A 120 14.05 -23.74 3.57
CA ALA A 120 15.47 -24.10 3.72
C ALA A 120 15.71 -25.43 4.49
N GLY A 121 14.66 -26.18 4.82
CA GLY A 121 14.75 -27.45 5.54
C GLY A 121 15.13 -27.32 7.03
N HIS A 122 14.87 -26.17 7.65
CA HIS A 122 14.95 -25.97 9.10
C HIS A 122 13.59 -26.17 9.78
N LYS A 123 13.59 -26.30 11.11
CA LYS A 123 12.36 -26.45 11.92
C LYS A 123 12.05 -25.15 12.67
N PRO A 124 11.26 -24.23 12.11
CA PRO A 124 10.78 -23.07 12.85
C PRO A 124 9.75 -23.48 13.92
N ILE A 125 9.79 -22.79 15.06
CA ILE A 125 8.77 -22.86 16.12
C ILE A 125 8.28 -21.43 16.33
N LEU A 126 7.16 -21.09 15.68
CA LEU A 126 6.57 -19.76 15.66
C LEU A 126 5.54 -19.61 16.80
N LEU A 127 5.78 -18.64 17.68
CA LEU A 127 5.03 -18.43 18.92
C LEU A 127 4.31 -17.08 18.88
N GLU A 128 2.99 -17.10 18.74
CA GLU A 128 2.13 -15.91 18.78
C GLU A 128 1.57 -15.68 20.18
N ALA A 129 1.54 -14.41 20.61
CA ALA A 129 1.12 -14.02 21.94
C ALA A 129 -0.41 -14.05 22.12
N ARG A 130 -1.16 -13.78 21.04
CA ARG A 130 -2.63 -13.79 21.00
C ARG A 130 -3.16 -15.11 20.45
N ASP A 131 -4.48 -15.23 20.41
CA ASP A 131 -5.24 -16.29 19.75
C ASP A 131 -5.31 -16.14 18.20
N VAL A 132 -5.02 -14.95 17.69
CA VAL A 132 -5.08 -14.59 16.26
C VAL A 132 -3.70 -14.32 15.62
N LEU A 133 -3.51 -14.78 14.37
CA LEU A 133 -2.31 -14.54 13.56
C LEU A 133 -2.31 -13.15 12.90
N GLY A 134 -1.17 -12.75 12.32
CA GLY A 134 -1.05 -11.58 11.45
C GLY A 134 -0.55 -10.30 12.13
N GLY A 135 -0.62 -10.20 13.46
CA GLY A 135 -0.10 -9.05 14.19
C GLY A 135 -0.89 -7.77 13.85
N LYS A 136 -0.28 -6.88 13.06
CA LYS A 136 -0.88 -5.64 12.55
C LYS A 136 -1.91 -5.85 11.43
N VAL A 137 -1.94 -7.04 10.80
CA VAL A 137 -2.98 -7.42 9.83
C VAL A 137 -4.04 -8.34 10.44
N ALA A 138 -4.10 -8.43 11.77
CA ALA A 138 -5.08 -9.30 12.42
C ALA A 138 -6.50 -8.75 12.23
N ALA A 139 -7.47 -9.67 12.16
CA ALA A 139 -8.89 -9.38 12.10
C ALA A 139 -9.65 -10.36 13.02
N TRP A 140 -10.80 -9.93 13.51
CA TRP A 140 -11.68 -10.72 14.39
C TRP A 140 -13.09 -10.72 13.84
N LYS A 141 -13.84 -11.76 14.17
CA LYS A 141 -15.23 -11.96 13.78
C LYS A 141 -16.13 -11.71 14.98
N ASP A 142 -17.14 -10.87 14.83
CA ASP A 142 -18.11 -10.58 15.89
C ASP A 142 -19.28 -11.58 15.94
N ASP A 143 -20.18 -11.38 16.90
CA ASP A 143 -21.31 -12.28 17.17
C ASP A 143 -22.33 -12.36 16.01
N ASP A 144 -22.40 -11.35 15.13
CA ASP A 144 -23.23 -11.39 13.91
C ASP A 144 -22.52 -12.13 12.76
N GLY A 145 -21.23 -12.41 12.90
CA GLY A 145 -20.37 -13.05 11.89
C GLY A 145 -19.62 -12.07 10.98
N ASP A 146 -19.71 -10.75 11.22
CA ASP A 146 -18.97 -9.74 10.46
C ASP A 146 -17.51 -9.64 10.95
N TRP A 147 -16.58 -9.34 10.03
CA TRP A 147 -15.17 -9.12 10.35
C TRP A 147 -14.85 -7.65 10.61
N TYR A 148 -13.93 -7.40 11.54
CA TYR A 148 -13.28 -6.11 11.76
C TYR A 148 -11.76 -6.29 11.88
N GLU A 149 -11.00 -5.39 11.27
CA GLU A 149 -9.55 -5.49 11.09
C GLU A 149 -8.76 -4.58 12.05
N THR A 150 -7.44 -4.76 12.09
CA THR A 150 -6.53 -3.88 12.83
C THR A 150 -6.18 -2.60 12.05
N GLY A 151 -6.42 -2.59 10.73
CA GLY A 151 -6.09 -1.49 9.82
C GLY A 151 -6.51 -1.78 8.38
N LEU A 152 -6.71 -0.71 7.60
CA LEU A 152 -7.06 -0.81 6.18
C LEU A 152 -5.79 -1.09 5.34
N HIS A 153 -5.62 -2.33 4.91
CA HIS A 153 -4.41 -2.78 4.23
C HIS A 153 -4.52 -2.72 2.69
N ILE A 154 -3.49 -2.17 2.04
CA ILE A 154 -3.41 -2.04 0.59
C ILE A 154 -2.13 -2.66 0.06
N PHE A 155 -2.28 -3.53 -0.93
CA PHE A 155 -1.20 -4.19 -1.63
C PHE A 155 -0.85 -3.40 -2.88
N PHE A 156 0.44 -3.17 -3.13
CA PHE A 156 0.92 -2.43 -4.29
C PHE A 156 1.63 -3.35 -5.29
N GLY A 157 1.68 -2.94 -6.56
CA GLY A 157 2.49 -3.60 -7.59
C GLY A 157 3.96 -3.70 -7.18
N ALA A 158 4.53 -2.61 -6.67
CA ALA A 158 5.93 -2.51 -6.26
C ALA A 158 6.26 -3.17 -4.90
N TYR A 159 5.54 -4.24 -4.52
CA TYR A 159 5.80 -5.09 -3.36
C TYR A 159 6.33 -6.47 -3.81
N PRO A 160 7.52 -6.57 -4.43
CA PRO A 160 7.97 -7.78 -5.12
C PRO A 160 8.07 -9.01 -4.21
N ASN A 161 8.48 -8.84 -2.94
CA ASN A 161 8.52 -9.94 -1.96
C ASN A 161 7.12 -10.48 -1.61
N VAL A 162 6.09 -9.63 -1.65
CA VAL A 162 4.70 -10.04 -1.38
C VAL A 162 4.11 -10.73 -2.62
N GLN A 163 4.35 -10.19 -3.82
CA GLN A 163 3.93 -10.82 -5.07
C GLN A 163 4.56 -12.22 -5.22
N ASN A 164 5.85 -12.38 -4.89
CA ASN A 164 6.50 -13.69 -4.87
C ASN A 164 5.89 -14.62 -3.81
N LEU A 165 5.70 -14.16 -2.56
CA LEU A 165 5.06 -14.97 -1.51
C LEU A 165 3.66 -15.46 -1.90
N PHE A 166 2.83 -14.61 -2.50
CA PHE A 166 1.50 -14.99 -3.00
C PHE A 166 1.59 -16.00 -4.16
N GLY A 167 2.61 -15.88 -5.02
CA GLY A 167 2.90 -16.84 -6.08
C GLY A 167 3.35 -18.20 -5.57
N GLU A 168 4.24 -18.22 -4.59
CA GLU A 168 4.78 -19.44 -3.97
C GLU A 168 3.72 -20.24 -3.20
N LEU A 169 2.76 -19.54 -2.58
CA LEU A 169 1.62 -20.14 -1.88
C LEU A 169 0.42 -20.43 -2.81
N GLY A 170 0.49 -20.03 -4.09
CA GLY A 170 -0.57 -20.26 -5.06
C GLY A 170 -1.87 -19.47 -4.81
N ILE A 171 -1.78 -18.28 -4.20
CA ILE A 171 -2.92 -17.46 -3.76
C ILE A 171 -3.03 -16.08 -4.44
N ASN A 172 -2.41 -15.92 -5.62
CA ASN A 172 -2.40 -14.65 -6.37
C ASN A 172 -3.79 -14.10 -6.70
N ASP A 173 -4.78 -14.97 -6.84
CA ASP A 173 -6.19 -14.67 -7.11
C ASP A 173 -6.90 -13.97 -5.94
N ARG A 174 -6.33 -14.02 -4.73
CA ARG A 174 -6.83 -13.33 -3.54
C ARG A 174 -6.53 -11.83 -3.55
N LEU A 175 -5.74 -11.32 -4.48
CA LEU A 175 -5.51 -9.87 -4.65
C LEU A 175 -6.50 -9.28 -5.66
N GLN A 176 -7.46 -8.53 -5.13
CA GLN A 176 -8.46 -7.78 -5.90
C GLN A 176 -7.87 -6.46 -6.39
N TRP A 177 -7.17 -6.52 -7.53
CA TRP A 177 -6.62 -5.33 -8.20
C TRP A 177 -7.73 -4.38 -8.64
N LYS A 178 -7.52 -3.08 -8.39
CA LYS A 178 -8.47 -2.01 -8.74
C LYS A 178 -7.98 -1.22 -9.95
N GLU A 179 -8.75 -0.22 -10.36
CA GLU A 179 -8.37 0.69 -11.45
C GLU A 179 -7.00 1.34 -11.16
N HIS A 180 -6.21 1.65 -12.19
CA HIS A 180 -4.93 2.33 -11.96
C HIS A 180 -5.15 3.84 -11.78
N SER A 181 -5.70 4.20 -10.61
CA SER A 181 -6.11 5.56 -10.27
C SER A 181 -5.77 5.90 -8.81
N MET A 182 -5.78 7.19 -8.50
CA MET A 182 -5.78 7.69 -7.11
C MET A 182 -6.91 8.72 -6.96
N ILE A 183 -7.85 8.46 -6.04
CA ILE A 183 -9.09 9.24 -5.89
C ILE A 183 -9.05 10.03 -4.57
N PHE A 184 -9.14 11.35 -4.66
CA PHE A 184 -9.07 12.29 -3.55
C PHE A 184 -10.40 13.00 -3.39
N ALA A 185 -10.95 13.05 -2.17
CA ALA A 185 -12.07 13.92 -1.86
C ALA A 185 -11.66 15.40 -1.96
N MET A 186 -12.62 16.30 -2.20
CA MET A 186 -12.39 17.74 -2.34
C MET A 186 -12.92 18.50 -1.11
N PRO A 187 -12.09 18.86 -0.12
CA PRO A 187 -12.57 19.54 1.10
C PRO A 187 -13.32 20.86 0.85
N ASN A 188 -12.97 21.55 -0.25
CA ASN A 188 -13.59 22.81 -0.67
C ASN A 188 -14.95 22.62 -1.39
N LYS A 189 -15.34 21.37 -1.68
CA LYS A 189 -16.56 21.00 -2.39
C LYS A 189 -17.10 19.66 -1.84
N PRO A 190 -17.89 19.67 -0.75
CA PRO A 190 -18.42 18.46 -0.12
C PRO A 190 -19.10 17.53 -1.14
N GLY A 191 -18.79 16.23 -1.08
CA GLY A 191 -19.29 15.21 -2.02
C GLY A 191 -18.60 15.14 -3.38
N GLU A 192 -17.73 16.08 -3.76
CA GLU A 192 -16.94 15.98 -4.99
C GLU A 192 -15.60 15.27 -4.78
N PHE A 193 -15.16 14.54 -5.81
CA PHE A 193 -13.91 13.78 -5.84
C PHE A 193 -13.11 14.13 -7.10
N SER A 194 -11.80 14.29 -6.93
CA SER A 194 -10.86 14.46 -8.04
C SER A 194 -9.94 13.23 -8.16
N ARG A 195 -9.48 12.91 -9.36
CA ARG A 195 -8.70 11.68 -9.62
C ARG A 195 -7.45 11.93 -10.47
N PHE A 196 -6.41 11.14 -10.21
CA PHE A 196 -5.24 10.99 -11.07
C PHE A 196 -5.31 9.61 -11.73
N ASP A 197 -5.42 9.59 -13.05
CA ASP A 197 -5.59 8.36 -13.83
C ASP A 197 -4.31 8.03 -14.60
N PHE A 198 -3.75 6.86 -14.34
CA PHE A 198 -2.49 6.39 -14.89
C PHE A 198 -2.77 5.53 -16.14
N PRO A 199 -2.58 6.04 -17.36
CA PRO A 199 -3.08 5.35 -18.55
C PRO A 199 -2.24 4.09 -18.84
N GLU A 200 -2.88 2.92 -18.87
CA GLU A 200 -2.20 1.62 -19.04
C GLU A 200 -1.44 1.47 -20.38
N VAL A 201 -1.65 2.37 -21.34
CA VAL A 201 -0.88 2.42 -22.61
C VAL A 201 0.49 3.08 -22.46
N LEU A 202 0.77 3.79 -21.36
CA LEU A 202 2.04 4.46 -21.12
C LEU A 202 2.90 3.71 -20.09
N PRO A 203 4.23 3.69 -20.24
CA PRO A 203 5.14 3.19 -19.20
C PRO A 203 5.26 4.19 -18.04
N ALA A 204 5.80 3.75 -16.91
CA ALA A 204 6.30 4.68 -15.91
C ALA A 204 7.59 5.37 -16.42
N PRO A 205 7.84 6.66 -16.06
CA PRO A 205 6.99 7.56 -15.28
C PRO A 205 5.96 8.34 -16.14
N LEU A 206 5.88 8.10 -17.46
CA LEU A 206 5.04 8.86 -18.39
C LEU A 206 3.54 8.77 -18.06
N ASN A 207 3.07 7.63 -17.56
CA ASN A 207 1.70 7.45 -17.08
C ASN A 207 1.35 8.42 -15.93
N GLY A 208 2.22 8.54 -14.92
CA GLY A 208 2.05 9.45 -13.79
C GLY A 208 2.18 10.93 -14.17
N ILE A 209 3.12 11.26 -15.07
CA ILE A 209 3.23 12.62 -15.63
C ILE A 209 1.93 13.02 -16.33
N LEU A 210 1.36 12.14 -17.17
CA LEU A 210 0.10 12.44 -17.85
C LEU A 210 -1.10 12.50 -16.89
N ALA A 211 -1.10 11.70 -15.81
CA ALA A 211 -2.12 11.79 -14.76
C ALA A 211 -2.12 13.18 -14.09
N ILE A 212 -0.94 13.67 -13.69
CA ILE A 212 -0.76 15.01 -13.10
C ILE A 212 -1.14 16.11 -14.09
N LEU A 213 -0.78 15.97 -15.37
CA LEU A 213 -1.13 16.94 -16.41
C LEU A 213 -2.64 17.01 -16.66
N LYS A 214 -3.34 15.87 -16.65
CA LYS A 214 -4.80 15.80 -16.89
C LYS A 214 -5.65 16.33 -15.72
N ASN A 215 -5.23 16.13 -14.47
CA ASN A 215 -5.98 16.63 -13.31
C ASN A 215 -5.92 18.16 -13.26
N ASN A 216 -7.05 18.87 -13.27
CA ASN A 216 -7.09 20.35 -13.30
C ASN A 216 -7.69 20.99 -12.04
N GLU A 217 -8.04 20.19 -11.03
CA GLU A 217 -8.78 20.66 -9.85
C GLU A 217 -7.91 20.72 -8.60
N MET A 218 -6.97 19.78 -8.44
CA MET A 218 -6.03 19.81 -7.31
C MET A 218 -4.89 20.80 -7.55
N LEU A 219 -4.26 20.76 -8.74
CA LEU A 219 -3.05 21.53 -9.04
C LEU A 219 -3.24 22.50 -10.22
N THR A 220 -2.88 23.77 -10.00
CA THR A 220 -2.79 24.78 -11.06
C THR A 220 -1.54 24.57 -11.93
N TRP A 221 -1.53 25.13 -13.14
CA TRP A 221 -0.38 25.01 -14.05
C TRP A 221 0.96 25.51 -13.45
N PRO A 222 1.04 26.65 -12.75
CA PRO A 222 2.28 27.08 -12.08
C PRO A 222 2.74 26.11 -10.98
N GLU A 223 1.81 25.51 -10.23
CA GLU A 223 2.12 24.50 -9.22
C GLU A 223 2.64 23.21 -9.86
N LYS A 224 2.01 22.71 -10.94
CA LYS A 224 2.48 21.54 -11.70
C LYS A 224 3.92 21.71 -12.18
N ILE A 225 4.26 22.89 -12.73
CA ILE A 225 5.62 23.19 -13.22
C ILE A 225 6.63 23.20 -12.06
N LYS A 226 6.33 23.93 -10.96
CA LYS A 226 7.23 23.98 -9.80
C LYS A 226 7.40 22.61 -9.14
N PHE A 227 6.33 21.82 -9.07
CA PHE A 227 6.35 20.46 -8.53
C PHE A 227 7.24 19.53 -9.38
N ALA A 228 7.10 19.56 -10.71
CA ALA A 228 7.95 18.78 -11.61
C ALA A 228 9.44 19.17 -11.50
N ILE A 229 9.75 20.47 -11.37
CA ILE A 229 11.12 20.96 -11.14
C ILE A 229 11.65 20.48 -9.78
N GLY A 230 10.84 20.61 -8.72
CA GLY A 230 11.25 20.25 -7.36
C GLY A 230 11.51 18.75 -7.17
N LEU A 231 10.76 17.88 -7.85
CA LEU A 231 10.98 16.43 -7.85
C LEU A 231 12.15 15.97 -8.73
N LEU A 232 12.63 16.78 -9.69
CA LEU A 232 13.63 16.33 -10.66
C LEU A 232 14.94 15.79 -10.02
N PRO A 233 15.50 16.38 -8.94
CA PRO A 233 16.65 15.82 -8.25
C PRO A 233 16.38 14.47 -7.56
N ALA A 234 15.14 14.22 -7.13
CA ALA A 234 14.73 12.94 -6.58
C ALA A 234 14.55 11.87 -7.67
N MET A 235 14.02 12.24 -8.84
CA MET A 235 13.86 11.32 -9.97
C MET A 235 15.20 10.88 -10.58
N LEU A 236 16.21 11.74 -10.51
CA LEU A 236 17.57 11.45 -11.00
C LEU A 236 18.50 10.91 -9.89
N GLY A 237 18.07 10.97 -8.64
CA GLY A 237 18.83 10.53 -7.48
C GLY A 237 18.75 9.03 -7.27
N GLY A 238 19.90 8.34 -7.24
CA GLY A 238 19.96 6.94 -6.80
C GLY A 238 19.70 6.77 -5.30
N GLN A 239 19.78 5.53 -4.81
CA GLN A 239 19.51 5.17 -3.42
C GLN A 239 20.24 6.05 -2.38
N ALA A 240 21.51 6.39 -2.62
CA ALA A 240 22.30 7.26 -1.75
C ALA A 240 21.76 8.71 -1.65
N TYR A 241 21.08 9.22 -2.70
CA TYR A 241 20.38 10.51 -2.61
C TYR A 241 19.16 10.40 -1.68
N VAL A 242 18.38 9.33 -1.82
CA VAL A 242 17.18 9.07 -1.01
C VAL A 242 17.53 8.97 0.48
N GLU A 243 18.56 8.19 0.81
CA GLU A 243 19.08 8.06 2.18
C GLU A 243 19.60 9.39 2.75
N ALA A 244 20.24 10.23 1.94
CA ALA A 244 20.69 11.56 2.36
C ALA A 244 19.55 12.55 2.66
N GLN A 245 18.28 12.22 2.36
CA GLN A 245 17.13 13.06 2.72
C GLN A 245 16.45 12.68 4.05
N ASP A 246 16.90 11.64 4.77
CA ASP A 246 16.28 11.23 6.04
C ASP A 246 16.35 12.31 7.14
N GLY A 247 17.34 13.20 7.06
CA GLY A 247 17.47 14.34 7.97
C GLY A 247 16.53 15.52 7.70
N LEU A 248 15.58 15.40 6.77
CA LEU A 248 14.62 16.46 6.42
C LEU A 248 13.18 15.94 6.53
N THR A 249 12.29 16.79 7.05
CA THR A 249 10.84 16.56 6.99
C THR A 249 10.35 16.68 5.54
N VAL A 250 9.19 16.10 5.23
CA VAL A 250 8.56 16.27 3.90
C VAL A 250 8.29 17.75 3.63
N GLN A 251 7.82 18.52 4.63
CA GLN A 251 7.54 19.94 4.48
C GLN A 251 8.81 20.75 4.20
N ASP A 252 9.90 20.51 4.94
CA ASP A 252 11.17 21.24 4.76
C ASP A 252 11.83 20.90 3.43
N TRP A 253 11.80 19.63 3.02
CA TRP A 253 12.31 19.23 1.71
C TRP A 253 11.51 19.86 0.57
N MET A 254 10.18 19.84 0.62
CA MET A 254 9.33 20.47 -0.42
C MET A 254 9.64 21.96 -0.56
N ARG A 255 9.78 22.68 0.56
CA ARG A 255 10.16 24.11 0.58
C ARG A 255 11.56 24.33 0.00
N LYS A 256 12.55 23.54 0.42
CA LYS A 256 13.93 23.58 -0.09
C LYS A 256 13.99 23.37 -1.61
N GLN A 257 13.12 22.52 -2.15
CA GLN A 257 13.01 22.23 -3.58
C GLN A 257 12.14 23.23 -4.35
N GLY A 258 11.59 24.27 -3.70
CA GLY A 258 10.75 25.28 -4.34
C GLY A 258 9.33 24.82 -4.69
N VAL A 259 8.91 23.67 -4.16
CA VAL A 259 7.53 23.17 -4.30
C VAL A 259 6.60 24.05 -3.46
N PRO A 260 5.48 24.56 -4.00
CA PRO A 260 4.59 25.43 -3.23
C PRO A 260 3.94 24.72 -2.04
N ASP A 261 3.85 25.37 -0.88
CA ASP A 261 3.22 24.84 0.34
C ASP A 261 1.80 24.28 0.10
N ARG A 262 1.04 24.87 -0.84
CA ARG A 262 -0.28 24.33 -1.24
C ARG A 262 -0.18 22.92 -1.83
N VAL A 263 0.86 22.57 -2.60
CA VAL A 263 1.04 21.20 -3.10
C VAL A 263 1.32 20.22 -1.96
N THR A 264 2.13 20.64 -0.98
CA THR A 264 2.39 19.88 0.25
C THR A 264 1.08 19.60 1.01
N ASN A 265 0.23 20.63 1.16
CA ASN A 265 -1.03 20.51 1.88
C ASN A 265 -2.11 19.72 1.09
N GLU A 266 -2.16 19.87 -0.24
CA GLU A 266 -3.19 19.24 -1.08
C GLU A 266 -2.90 17.77 -1.38
N VAL A 267 -1.62 17.38 -1.50
CA VAL A 267 -1.19 16.04 -1.92
C VAL A 267 -0.46 15.31 -0.79
N PHE A 268 0.54 15.95 -0.19
CA PHE A 268 1.47 15.25 0.71
C PHE A 268 0.96 15.08 2.14
N ILE A 269 -0.02 15.85 2.62
CA ILE A 269 -0.75 15.50 3.85
C ILE A 269 -1.42 14.13 3.70
N ALA A 270 -2.14 13.91 2.60
CA ALA A 270 -2.80 12.63 2.33
C ALA A 270 -1.79 11.49 2.17
N MET A 271 -0.68 11.72 1.47
CA MET A 271 0.36 10.71 1.28
C MET A 271 1.11 10.36 2.58
N SER A 272 1.47 11.35 3.41
CA SER A 272 2.16 11.13 4.69
C SER A 272 1.28 10.36 5.67
N LYS A 273 0.00 10.76 5.81
CA LYS A 273 -0.99 10.07 6.64
C LYS A 273 -1.31 8.66 6.16
N ALA A 274 -1.23 8.39 4.85
CA ALA A 274 -1.47 7.06 4.29
C ALA A 274 -0.28 6.10 4.51
N LEU A 275 0.95 6.63 4.54
CA LEU A 275 2.16 5.82 4.69
C LEU A 275 2.58 5.58 6.14
N ASN A 276 2.42 6.57 7.03
CA ASN A 276 2.92 6.49 8.41
C ASN A 276 2.04 7.21 9.44
N PHE A 277 0.78 7.53 9.10
CA PHE A 277 -0.24 8.10 10.01
C PHE A 277 0.08 9.48 10.63
N ILE A 278 1.19 10.11 10.27
CA ILE A 278 1.65 11.44 10.73
C ILE A 278 1.64 12.47 9.59
N ASN A 279 1.79 13.74 9.97
CA ASN A 279 1.74 14.87 9.03
C ASN A 279 3.12 15.12 8.35
N PRO A 280 3.18 15.84 7.22
CA PRO A 280 4.42 16.06 6.46
C PRO A 280 5.47 16.94 7.15
N ASP A 281 5.10 17.67 8.19
CA ASP A 281 6.00 18.41 9.10
C ASP A 281 6.73 17.51 10.11
N GLU A 282 6.31 16.25 10.26
CA GLU A 282 6.95 15.26 11.13
C GLU A 282 7.61 14.12 10.35
N LEU A 283 7.01 13.72 9.22
CA LEU A 283 7.49 12.58 8.43
C LEU A 283 8.84 12.87 7.75
N SER A 284 9.78 11.92 7.85
CA SER A 284 11.02 11.92 7.07
C SER A 284 10.74 11.85 5.57
N MET A 285 11.38 12.73 4.79
CA MET A 285 11.26 12.75 3.33
C MET A 285 11.73 11.45 2.68
N GLN A 286 12.63 10.69 3.32
CA GLN A 286 13.06 9.38 2.82
C GLN A 286 11.87 8.44 2.59
N CYS A 287 10.85 8.48 3.46
CA CYS A 287 9.64 7.67 3.33
C CYS A 287 8.88 7.97 2.02
N ILE A 288 8.62 9.26 1.75
CA ILE A 288 7.97 9.71 0.50
C ILE A 288 8.80 9.36 -0.72
N LEU A 289 10.13 9.54 -0.66
CA LEU A 289 11.01 9.23 -1.79
C LEU A 289 11.06 7.75 -2.12
N ILE A 290 11.04 6.85 -1.13
CA ILE A 290 10.96 5.40 -1.37
C ILE A 290 9.65 5.05 -2.10
N ALA A 291 8.52 5.62 -1.67
CA ALA A 291 7.22 5.39 -2.31
C ALA A 291 7.18 5.96 -3.75
N LEU A 292 7.60 7.21 -3.94
CA LEU A 292 7.67 7.83 -5.27
C LEU A 292 8.62 7.09 -6.22
N ASN A 293 9.81 6.71 -5.77
CA ASN A 293 10.79 5.99 -6.58
C ASN A 293 10.21 4.66 -7.11
N ARG A 294 9.55 3.88 -6.24
CA ARG A 294 8.82 2.66 -6.63
C ARG A 294 7.71 2.93 -7.66
N PHE A 295 6.94 4.01 -7.47
CA PHE A 295 5.85 4.39 -8.39
C PHE A 295 6.35 4.93 -9.75
N LEU A 296 7.60 5.40 -9.83
CA LEU A 296 8.21 5.94 -11.04
C LEU A 296 9.04 4.91 -11.81
N GLN A 297 9.54 3.86 -11.15
CA GLN A 297 10.30 2.78 -11.78
C GLN A 297 9.42 1.72 -12.45
N GLU A 298 8.31 1.35 -11.83
CA GLU A 298 7.46 0.24 -12.29
C GLU A 298 6.14 0.74 -12.87
N LYS A 299 5.81 0.30 -14.09
CA LYS A 299 4.58 0.71 -14.80
C LYS A 299 3.32 0.61 -13.94
N HIS A 300 3.17 -0.50 -13.21
CA HIS A 300 2.04 -0.77 -12.32
C HIS A 300 2.42 -0.67 -10.83
N GLY A 301 3.58 -0.07 -10.50
CA GLY A 301 4.11 -0.03 -9.13
C GLY A 301 3.19 0.65 -8.13
N SER A 302 2.42 1.65 -8.58
CA SER A 302 1.39 2.37 -7.82
C SER A 302 -0.03 1.81 -7.96
N LYS A 303 -0.25 0.74 -8.73
CA LYS A 303 -1.56 0.09 -8.84
C LYS A 303 -1.86 -0.62 -7.52
N MET A 304 -3.11 -0.51 -7.06
CA MET A 304 -3.55 -0.97 -5.74
C MET A 304 -4.39 -2.24 -5.84
N ALA A 305 -4.31 -3.09 -4.81
CA ALA A 305 -5.18 -4.23 -4.61
C ALA A 305 -5.62 -4.35 -3.14
N PHE A 306 -6.85 -4.83 -2.94
CA PHE A 306 -7.37 -5.30 -1.66
C PHE A 306 -7.16 -6.81 -1.54
N LEU A 307 -7.13 -7.34 -0.32
CA LEU A 307 -7.26 -8.79 -0.12
C LEU A 307 -8.73 -9.19 -0.27
N ASP A 308 -9.00 -10.41 -0.74
CA ASP A 308 -10.36 -10.88 -1.01
C ASP A 308 -11.19 -11.26 0.23
N GLY A 309 -10.70 -10.95 1.41
CA GLY A 309 -11.30 -11.23 2.71
C GLY A 309 -10.30 -11.05 3.85
N ASN A 310 -10.65 -11.58 5.03
CA ASN A 310 -9.91 -11.37 6.27
C ASN A 310 -8.45 -11.86 6.21
N PRO A 311 -7.43 -11.05 6.55
CA PRO A 311 -6.04 -11.49 6.43
C PRO A 311 -5.64 -12.73 7.24
N PRO A 312 -6.21 -13.02 8.44
CA PRO A 312 -5.92 -14.26 9.16
C PRO A 312 -6.21 -15.53 8.34
N GLU A 313 -7.38 -15.67 7.74
CA GLU A 313 -7.74 -16.85 6.94
C GLU A 313 -7.26 -16.74 5.49
N ARG A 314 -7.26 -15.54 4.90
CA ARG A 314 -6.94 -15.32 3.48
C ARG A 314 -5.45 -15.23 3.19
N LEU A 315 -4.60 -14.87 4.15
CA LEU A 315 -3.14 -14.76 3.99
C LEU A 315 -2.35 -15.52 5.05
N CYS A 316 -2.61 -15.29 6.34
CA CYS A 316 -1.79 -15.87 7.42
C CYS A 316 -1.93 -17.39 7.52
N LYS A 317 -3.14 -17.93 7.33
CA LYS A 317 -3.39 -19.37 7.33
C LYS A 317 -2.63 -20.12 6.21
N PRO A 318 -2.67 -19.70 4.92
CA PRO A 318 -1.80 -20.27 3.89
C PRO A 318 -0.30 -20.30 4.27
N MET A 319 0.21 -19.26 4.93
CA MET A 319 1.60 -19.26 5.42
C MET A 319 1.81 -20.29 6.54
N ALA A 320 0.90 -20.37 7.50
CA ALA A 320 0.97 -21.33 8.61
C ALA A 320 0.86 -22.79 8.12
N ASP A 321 -0.11 -23.08 7.24
CA ASP A 321 -0.33 -24.40 6.65
C ASP A 321 0.93 -24.87 5.88
N HIS A 322 1.60 -23.97 5.16
CA HIS A 322 2.86 -24.25 4.48
C HIS A 322 3.99 -24.58 5.48
N ILE A 323 4.16 -23.78 6.54
CA ILE A 323 5.15 -24.00 7.61
C ILE A 323 4.96 -25.37 8.26
N GLU A 324 3.72 -25.72 8.60
CA GLU A 324 3.37 -27.00 9.24
C GLU A 324 3.55 -28.19 8.29
N SER A 325 3.23 -28.03 6.99
CA SER A 325 3.44 -29.08 5.98
C SER A 325 4.91 -29.50 5.82
N LEU A 326 5.84 -28.59 6.14
CA LEU A 326 7.29 -28.81 6.13
C LEU A 326 7.86 -29.17 7.52
N GLY A 327 7.00 -29.44 8.51
CA GLY A 327 7.39 -29.89 9.85
C GLY A 327 7.79 -28.78 10.83
N GLY A 328 7.56 -27.52 10.48
CA GLY A 328 7.53 -26.40 11.40
C GLY A 328 6.33 -26.46 12.36
N GLU A 329 6.31 -25.58 13.35
CA GLU A 329 5.23 -25.50 14.33
C GLU A 329 4.73 -24.06 14.47
N VAL A 330 3.41 -23.84 14.41
CA VAL A 330 2.78 -22.54 14.68
C VAL A 330 1.90 -22.67 15.93
N ARG A 331 2.14 -21.83 16.93
CA ARG A 331 1.43 -21.90 18.22
C ARG A 331 0.91 -20.52 18.63
N THR A 332 -0.40 -20.38 18.74
CA THR A 332 -1.06 -19.22 19.34
C THR A 332 -1.02 -19.30 20.87
N ASN A 333 -1.48 -18.25 21.57
CA ASN A 333 -1.57 -18.17 23.05
C ASN A 333 -0.24 -18.48 23.78
N SER A 334 0.89 -18.21 23.11
CA SER A 334 2.25 -18.59 23.50
C SER A 334 3.12 -17.35 23.75
N ARG A 335 2.60 -16.40 24.53
CA ARG A 335 3.27 -15.12 24.82
C ARG A 335 4.60 -15.32 25.55
N ILE A 336 5.68 -14.77 24.97
CA ILE A 336 6.99 -14.70 25.63
C ILE A 336 6.90 -13.75 26.83
N LYS A 337 7.32 -14.22 28.00
CA LYS A 337 7.41 -13.44 29.24
C LYS A 337 8.82 -12.92 29.51
N LYS A 338 9.85 -13.69 29.13
CA LYS A 338 11.26 -13.33 29.37
C LYS A 338 12.19 -14.04 28.40
N ILE A 339 13.22 -13.32 27.94
CA ILE A 339 14.41 -13.91 27.31
C ILE A 339 15.35 -14.35 28.44
N GLU A 340 15.55 -15.66 28.61
CA GLU A 340 16.51 -16.18 29.58
C GLU A 340 17.89 -16.31 28.95
N LEU A 341 18.93 -15.94 29.69
CA LEU A 341 20.31 -15.94 29.19
C LEU A 341 21.17 -16.99 29.89
N ASN A 342 22.18 -17.45 29.18
CA ASN A 342 23.32 -18.19 29.71
C ASN A 342 24.29 -17.23 30.43
N ASN A 343 25.23 -17.80 31.18
CA ASN A 343 26.24 -17.03 31.93
C ASN A 343 27.17 -16.18 31.04
N ASP A 344 27.28 -16.50 29.75
CA ASP A 344 28.04 -15.75 28.74
C ASP A 344 27.23 -14.62 28.06
N GLY A 345 25.96 -14.46 28.44
CA GLY A 345 25.06 -13.46 27.86
C GLY A 345 24.35 -13.88 26.56
N THR A 346 24.56 -15.11 26.07
CA THR A 346 23.79 -15.68 24.94
C THR A 346 22.40 -16.13 25.38
N VAL A 347 21.45 -16.27 24.44
CA VAL A 347 20.09 -16.77 24.78
C VAL A 347 20.14 -18.23 25.16
N LYS A 348 19.59 -18.55 26.34
CA LYS A 348 19.38 -19.90 26.82
C LYS A 348 18.04 -20.46 26.32
N SER A 349 16.97 -19.68 26.48
CA SER A 349 15.59 -20.08 26.20
C SER A 349 14.65 -18.87 26.15
N PHE A 350 13.43 -19.08 25.65
CA PHE A 350 12.31 -18.18 25.91
C PHE A 350 11.37 -18.79 26.95
N LEU A 351 11.14 -18.05 28.04
CA LEU A 351 10.16 -18.38 29.06
C LEU A 351 8.79 -17.80 28.66
N LEU A 352 7.76 -18.64 28.61
CA LEU A 352 6.39 -18.23 28.30
C LEU A 352 5.62 -17.75 29.54
N THR A 353 4.52 -17.04 29.33
CA THR A 353 3.64 -16.55 30.43
C THR A 353 3.04 -17.66 31.28
N ASN A 354 2.76 -18.83 30.68
CA ASN A 354 2.27 -20.03 31.37
C ASN A 354 3.38 -20.83 32.10
N GLY A 355 4.63 -20.37 32.08
CA GLY A 355 5.77 -21.03 32.73
C GLY A 355 6.48 -22.08 31.88
N ASN A 356 5.98 -22.41 30.69
CA ASN A 356 6.70 -23.30 29.78
C ASN A 356 7.99 -22.63 29.28
N VAL A 357 9.05 -23.43 29.12
CA VAL A 357 10.34 -22.98 28.59
C VAL A 357 10.51 -23.57 27.19
N ILE A 358 10.85 -22.73 26.20
CA ILE A 358 11.08 -23.14 24.82
C ILE A 358 12.55 -22.89 24.47
N GLU A 359 13.23 -23.97 24.05
CA GLU A 359 14.64 -23.97 23.65
C GLU A 359 14.80 -24.24 22.15
N GLY A 360 15.81 -23.63 21.53
CA GLY A 360 16.19 -23.84 20.13
C GLY A 360 17.68 -23.61 19.87
N ASP A 361 18.14 -24.01 18.69
CA ASP A 361 19.51 -23.76 18.22
C ASP A 361 19.70 -22.26 17.82
N ALA A 362 18.61 -21.55 17.49
CA ALA A 362 18.60 -20.11 17.22
C ALA A 362 17.27 -19.45 17.65
N TYR A 363 17.31 -18.13 17.88
CA TYR A 363 16.19 -17.34 18.37
C TYR A 363 15.97 -16.10 17.50
N VAL A 364 14.71 -15.80 17.17
CA VAL A 364 14.30 -14.62 16.41
C VAL A 364 13.22 -13.86 17.18
N PHE A 365 13.41 -12.55 17.33
CA PHE A 365 12.36 -11.64 17.77
C PHE A 365 11.74 -10.97 16.54
N ALA A 366 10.57 -11.47 16.12
CA ALA A 366 9.73 -10.85 15.08
C ALA A 366 8.57 -10.03 15.70
N THR A 367 8.65 -9.74 17.00
CA THR A 367 7.74 -8.83 17.68
C THR A 367 8.07 -7.38 17.33
N PRO A 368 7.10 -6.46 17.42
CA PRO A 368 7.38 -5.04 17.15
C PRO A 368 8.28 -4.39 18.22
N VAL A 369 8.93 -3.26 17.89
CA VAL A 369 10.13 -2.79 18.64
C VAL A 369 9.80 -2.34 20.06
N ASP A 370 8.60 -1.83 20.31
CA ASP A 370 8.16 -1.47 21.67
C ASP A 370 8.03 -2.70 22.59
N ILE A 371 7.65 -3.87 22.06
CA ILE A 371 7.65 -5.14 22.82
C ILE A 371 9.08 -5.65 23.03
N LEU A 372 9.94 -5.56 22.01
CA LEU A 372 11.35 -5.94 22.13
C LEU A 372 12.04 -5.13 23.24
N LYS A 373 11.93 -3.80 23.25
CA LYS A 373 12.54 -2.92 24.25
C LYS A 373 12.14 -3.29 25.69
N LEU A 374 10.88 -3.66 25.92
CA LEU A 374 10.38 -4.10 27.23
C LEU A 374 10.93 -5.49 27.65
N LEU A 375 11.24 -6.36 26.70
CA LEU A 375 11.75 -7.71 26.95
C LEU A 375 13.28 -7.84 26.86
N LEU A 376 14.01 -6.75 26.56
CA LEU A 376 15.46 -6.73 26.52
C LEU A 376 16.06 -7.10 27.90
N PRO A 377 16.96 -8.10 27.96
CA PRO A 377 17.78 -8.36 29.14
C PRO A 377 18.63 -7.15 29.53
N ASP A 378 18.82 -6.92 30.83
CA ASP A 378 19.51 -5.71 31.33
C ASP A 378 20.95 -5.56 30.80
N ASN A 379 21.68 -6.68 30.67
CA ASN A 379 23.02 -6.72 30.09
C ASN A 379 23.08 -6.42 28.59
N TRP A 380 21.94 -6.43 27.88
CA TRP A 380 21.85 -6.06 26.47
C TRP A 380 21.49 -4.59 26.25
N LYS A 381 20.83 -3.94 27.22
CA LYS A 381 20.31 -2.57 27.08
C LYS A 381 21.40 -1.53 26.76
N GLU A 382 22.61 -1.71 27.28
CA GLU A 382 23.74 -0.82 27.04
C GLU A 382 24.49 -1.08 25.71
N MET A 383 24.18 -2.17 25.00
CA MET A 383 24.89 -2.51 23.75
C MET A 383 24.56 -1.51 22.63
N PRO A 384 25.56 -1.04 21.83
CA PRO A 384 25.35 -0.04 20.77
C PRO A 384 24.37 -0.40 19.64
N TYR A 385 23.92 -1.66 19.58
CA TYR A 385 22.83 -2.08 18.69
C TYR A 385 21.46 -1.77 19.29
N PHE A 386 21.23 -2.17 20.55
CA PHE A 386 19.94 -2.04 21.22
C PHE A 386 19.64 -0.60 21.66
N THR A 387 20.66 0.19 22.06
CA THR A 387 20.47 1.62 22.41
C THR A 387 19.93 2.47 21.25
N LYS A 388 20.15 2.06 19.99
CA LYS A 388 19.60 2.75 18.81
C LYS A 388 18.07 2.58 18.68
N LEU A 389 17.51 1.55 19.30
CA LEU A 389 16.06 1.27 19.26
C LEU A 389 15.25 2.32 20.04
N GLU A 390 15.86 3.08 20.94
CA GLU A 390 15.19 4.17 21.67
C GLU A 390 14.67 5.28 20.75
N LYS A 391 15.28 5.47 19.56
CA LYS A 391 14.76 6.41 18.54
C LYS A 391 13.49 5.87 17.84
N LEU A 392 13.21 4.57 17.93
CA LEU A 392 12.10 3.91 17.25
C LEU A 392 10.93 3.73 18.23
N VAL A 393 9.83 4.44 18.00
CA VAL A 393 8.61 4.41 18.82
C VAL A 393 7.41 4.23 17.91
N GLY A 394 6.49 3.34 18.28
CA GLY A 394 5.27 3.11 17.50
C GLY A 394 4.33 4.31 17.51
N VAL A 395 3.95 4.78 16.33
CA VAL A 395 2.95 5.85 16.12
C VAL A 395 1.54 5.34 16.51
N PRO A 396 0.68 6.14 17.16
CA PRO A 396 -0.71 5.78 17.42
C PRO A 396 -1.57 5.83 16.15
N VAL A 397 -2.43 4.84 15.94
CA VAL A 397 -3.43 4.81 14.87
C VAL A 397 -4.73 4.15 15.33
N ILE A 398 -5.86 4.57 14.77
CA ILE A 398 -7.18 3.99 15.01
C ILE A 398 -7.80 3.60 13.67
N ASN A 399 -8.41 2.42 13.61
CA ASN A 399 -9.14 1.90 12.45
C ASN A 399 -10.61 1.74 12.84
N VAL A 400 -11.49 2.38 12.07
CA VAL A 400 -12.91 2.56 12.39
C VAL A 400 -13.74 1.86 11.33
N HIS A 401 -14.67 1.00 11.75
CA HIS A 401 -15.59 0.26 10.90
C HIS A 401 -17.01 0.70 11.22
N ILE A 402 -17.81 1.07 10.21
CA ILE A 402 -19.19 1.50 10.39
C ILE A 402 -20.09 0.80 9.37
N TRP A 403 -21.03 -0.03 9.86
CA TRP A 403 -22.05 -0.68 9.05
C TRP A 403 -23.29 0.21 9.00
N PHE A 404 -23.79 0.49 7.79
CA PHE A 404 -24.96 1.33 7.58
C PHE A 404 -26.23 0.53 7.26
N ASP A 405 -27.38 1.12 7.58
CA ASP A 405 -28.72 0.57 7.33
C ASP A 405 -29.11 0.41 5.85
N ARG A 406 -28.25 0.90 4.93
CA ARG A 406 -28.46 0.92 3.49
C ARG A 406 -27.14 0.88 2.73
N LYS A 407 -27.21 0.50 1.45
CA LYS A 407 -26.13 0.69 0.48
C LYS A 407 -26.04 2.17 0.11
N LEU A 408 -24.84 2.75 0.27
CA LEU A 408 -24.53 4.09 -0.21
C LEU A 408 -24.43 4.08 -1.75
N LYS A 409 -24.80 5.19 -2.38
CA LYS A 409 -24.87 5.30 -3.85
C LYS A 409 -23.60 5.85 -4.45
N ASN A 410 -22.96 6.82 -3.79
CA ASN A 410 -21.78 7.52 -4.28
C ASN A 410 -20.45 6.90 -3.77
N VAL A 411 -20.42 5.57 -3.61
CA VAL A 411 -19.20 4.80 -3.27
C VAL A 411 -18.49 4.30 -4.53
N SER A 412 -17.19 4.04 -4.43
CA SER A 412 -16.39 3.48 -5.52
C SER A 412 -15.77 2.15 -5.12
N ASP A 413 -15.48 1.31 -6.12
CA ASP A 413 -14.66 0.11 -5.93
C ASP A 413 -13.16 0.49 -5.88
N HIS A 414 -12.78 1.30 -4.88
CA HIS A 414 -11.44 1.84 -4.75
C HIS A 414 -11.12 2.32 -3.32
N LEU A 415 -9.84 2.46 -3.02
CA LEU A 415 -9.36 3.27 -1.89
C LEU A 415 -9.59 4.76 -2.17
N LEU A 416 -10.08 5.51 -1.17
CA LEU A 416 -10.31 6.95 -1.25
C LEU A 416 -9.44 7.69 -0.23
N PHE A 417 -8.78 8.76 -0.67
CA PHE A 417 -8.08 9.69 0.22
C PHE A 417 -9.06 10.76 0.71
N SER A 418 -9.43 10.72 1.98
CA SER A 418 -10.43 11.64 2.56
C SER A 418 -10.01 13.11 2.57
N ARG A 419 -8.69 13.37 2.59
CA ARG A 419 -8.09 14.70 2.77
C ARG A 419 -8.61 15.45 4.01
N SER A 420 -9.08 14.70 5.02
CA SER A 420 -9.60 15.24 6.26
C SER A 420 -8.48 15.59 7.27
N PRO A 421 -8.72 16.53 8.21
CA PRO A 421 -7.83 16.74 9.35
C PRO A 421 -7.75 15.53 10.29
N LEU A 422 -8.82 14.73 10.42
CA LEU A 422 -8.92 13.58 11.33
C LEU A 422 -8.76 12.21 10.65
N LEU A 423 -9.42 12.00 9.50
CA LEU A 423 -9.28 10.78 8.68
C LEU A 423 -8.12 10.84 7.68
N SER A 424 -7.64 9.67 7.27
CA SER A 424 -6.60 9.44 6.28
C SER A 424 -7.21 8.82 5.01
N VAL A 425 -7.03 7.52 4.80
CA VAL A 425 -7.67 6.72 3.74
C VAL A 425 -8.90 5.99 4.24
N TYR A 426 -9.83 5.67 3.34
CA TYR A 426 -11.02 4.86 3.63
C TYR A 426 -11.49 4.10 2.39
N ALA A 427 -12.36 3.10 2.58
CA ALA A 427 -13.02 2.35 1.52
C ALA A 427 -14.43 1.89 1.94
N ASP A 428 -15.33 1.65 0.98
CA ASP A 428 -16.53 0.83 1.23
C ASP A 428 -16.16 -0.63 1.00
N MET A 429 -15.87 -1.33 2.10
CA MET A 429 -15.39 -2.70 2.10
C MET A 429 -16.45 -3.67 1.58
N SER A 430 -17.74 -3.31 1.68
CA SER A 430 -18.83 -4.07 1.06
C SER A 430 -18.91 -3.92 -0.47
N VAL A 431 -18.00 -3.15 -1.07
CA VAL A 431 -17.77 -3.05 -2.51
C VAL A 431 -16.37 -3.57 -2.86
N THR A 432 -15.34 -3.18 -2.12
CA THR A 432 -13.94 -3.47 -2.47
C THR A 432 -13.50 -4.89 -2.14
N CYS A 433 -14.02 -5.50 -1.07
CA CYS A 433 -13.64 -6.81 -0.56
C CYS A 433 -14.71 -7.87 -0.88
N LYS A 434 -14.28 -9.02 -1.38
CA LYS A 434 -15.14 -10.12 -1.87
C LYS A 434 -15.85 -10.86 -0.75
N GLU A 435 -15.16 -11.18 0.35
CA GLU A 435 -15.77 -11.82 1.53
C GLU A 435 -16.78 -10.89 2.22
N TYR A 436 -16.53 -9.57 2.22
CA TYR A 436 -17.36 -8.59 2.94
C TYR A 436 -18.49 -8.01 2.07
N TYR A 437 -18.71 -8.52 0.86
CA TYR A 437 -19.67 -7.99 -0.10
C TYR A 437 -21.13 -8.10 0.38
N ASP A 438 -21.79 -6.95 0.56
CA ASP A 438 -23.25 -6.85 0.78
C ASP A 438 -23.88 -5.95 -0.31
N PRO A 439 -24.88 -6.41 -1.08
CA PRO A 439 -25.55 -5.60 -2.10
C PRO A 439 -26.55 -4.57 -1.53
N ASN A 440 -26.96 -4.71 -0.28
CA ASN A 440 -28.04 -3.96 0.38
C ASN A 440 -27.55 -3.00 1.48
N LYS A 441 -26.36 -3.25 2.05
CA LYS A 441 -25.71 -2.42 3.09
C LYS A 441 -24.32 -1.97 2.66
N SER A 442 -23.87 -0.84 3.18
CA SER A 442 -22.47 -0.39 3.08
C SER A 442 -21.73 -0.59 4.40
N MET A 443 -20.45 -0.95 4.32
CA MET A 443 -19.53 -1.01 5.45
C MET A 443 -18.33 -0.12 5.11
N LEU A 444 -18.22 1.02 5.79
CA LEU A 444 -17.08 1.91 5.61
C LEU A 444 -16.00 1.55 6.62
N GLU A 445 -14.80 1.26 6.11
CA GLU A 445 -13.60 1.12 6.93
C GLU A 445 -12.69 2.34 6.69
N LEU A 446 -12.26 2.97 7.78
CA LEU A 446 -11.56 4.25 7.76
C LEU A 446 -10.32 4.20 8.67
N VAL A 447 -9.22 4.78 8.19
CA VAL A 447 -8.04 5.06 9.01
C VAL A 447 -8.18 6.46 9.61
N PHE A 448 -8.22 6.55 10.94
CA PHE A 448 -8.24 7.81 11.68
C PHE A 448 -6.80 8.14 12.10
N ALA A 449 -6.26 9.23 11.54
CA ALA A 449 -4.87 9.65 11.70
C ALA A 449 -4.68 11.16 11.43
N PRO A 450 -3.90 11.90 12.26
CA PRO A 450 -3.15 11.40 13.42
C PRO A 450 -4.07 11.08 14.60
N ALA A 451 -3.68 10.10 15.43
CA ALA A 451 -4.52 9.57 16.49
C ALA A 451 -4.03 9.87 17.93
N GLU A 452 -2.94 10.61 18.12
CA GLU A 452 -2.33 10.83 19.45
C GLU A 452 -3.32 11.41 20.48
N GLU A 453 -4.03 12.49 20.14
CA GLU A 453 -5.06 13.09 21.00
C GLU A 453 -6.39 12.29 21.08
N TRP A 454 -6.52 11.22 20.30
CA TRP A 454 -7.76 10.45 20.12
C TRP A 454 -7.70 9.04 20.70
N ILE A 455 -6.49 8.50 20.85
CA ILE A 455 -6.26 7.10 21.24
C ILE A 455 -6.80 6.74 22.64
N THR A 456 -6.92 7.73 23.52
CA THR A 456 -7.45 7.58 24.89
C THR A 456 -8.93 7.95 25.00
N ARG A 457 -9.56 8.49 23.95
CA ARG A 457 -10.98 8.90 23.96
C ARG A 457 -11.91 7.69 23.86
N SER A 458 -13.17 7.89 24.22
CA SER A 458 -14.20 6.85 24.08
C SER A 458 -14.50 6.55 22.61
N ASP A 459 -14.99 5.33 22.34
CA ASP A 459 -15.36 4.91 21.00
C ASP A 459 -16.48 5.79 20.43
N SER A 460 -17.43 6.21 21.27
CA SER A 460 -18.47 7.17 20.92
C SER A 460 -17.92 8.51 20.43
N GLU A 461 -16.92 9.09 21.11
CA GLU A 461 -16.30 10.35 20.66
C GLU A 461 -15.60 10.21 19.30
N ILE A 462 -14.97 9.05 19.07
CA ILE A 462 -14.29 8.74 17.80
C ILE A 462 -15.33 8.54 16.67
N ILE A 463 -16.44 7.85 16.95
CA ILE A 463 -17.53 7.65 15.99
C ILE A 463 -18.24 8.97 15.69
N ASP A 464 -18.53 9.81 16.69
CA ASP A 464 -19.12 11.13 16.48
C ASP A 464 -18.20 12.01 15.61
N ALA A 465 -16.89 12.01 15.87
CA ALA A 465 -15.92 12.73 15.04
C ALA A 465 -15.85 12.18 13.61
N THR A 466 -15.84 10.84 13.46
CA THR A 466 -15.84 10.17 12.15
C THR A 466 -17.11 10.49 11.35
N MET A 467 -18.27 10.50 12.00
CA MET A 467 -19.56 10.84 11.38
C MET A 467 -19.65 12.31 10.96
N ASN A 468 -19.01 13.22 11.70
CA ASN A 468 -18.89 14.63 11.30
C ASN A 468 -18.01 14.82 10.05
N GLU A 469 -16.94 14.02 9.87
CA GLU A 469 -16.16 14.02 8.62
C GLU A 469 -16.91 13.31 7.48
N LEU A 470 -17.57 12.18 7.75
CA LEU A 470 -18.40 11.47 6.77
C LEU A 470 -19.55 12.33 6.23
N ALA A 471 -20.15 13.19 7.05
CA ALA A 471 -21.17 14.15 6.60
C ALA A 471 -20.63 15.20 5.59
N LYS A 472 -19.31 15.40 5.50
CA LYS A 472 -18.66 16.24 4.47
C LYS A 472 -18.32 15.44 3.20
N LEU A 473 -18.01 14.16 3.36
CA LEU A 473 -17.68 13.25 2.26
C LEU A 473 -18.94 12.76 1.53
N PHE A 474 -20.04 12.54 2.25
CA PHE A 474 -21.32 12.03 1.75
C PHE A 474 -22.48 12.95 2.15
N PRO A 475 -22.47 14.24 1.76
CA PRO A 475 -23.39 15.26 2.30
C PRO A 475 -24.86 14.98 2.00
N ASP A 476 -25.19 14.17 0.99
CA ASP A 476 -26.57 13.78 0.66
C ASP A 476 -27.01 12.44 1.26
N GLU A 477 -26.09 11.66 1.82
CA GLU A 477 -26.35 10.27 2.24
C GLU A 477 -26.09 10.01 3.73
N ILE A 478 -25.11 10.70 4.34
CA ILE A 478 -24.74 10.54 5.76
C ILE A 478 -24.95 11.88 6.49
N SER A 479 -25.36 11.81 7.75
CA SER A 479 -25.44 12.95 8.67
C SER A 479 -25.07 12.50 10.07
N ALA A 480 -24.41 13.37 10.85
CA ALA A 480 -23.92 13.02 12.19
C ALA A 480 -25.06 12.71 13.19
N ASP A 481 -26.23 13.31 13.00
CA ASP A 481 -27.46 13.06 13.76
C ASP A 481 -28.21 11.77 13.34
N GLN A 482 -27.68 11.03 12.35
CA GLN A 482 -28.31 9.84 11.75
C GLN A 482 -29.73 10.08 11.18
N SER A 483 -30.07 11.33 10.84
CA SER A 483 -31.31 11.64 10.11
C SER A 483 -31.31 11.09 8.66
N LYS A 484 -30.13 10.84 8.09
CA LYS A 484 -29.94 10.16 6.79
C LYS A 484 -29.60 8.67 6.98
N ALA A 485 -28.44 8.20 6.54
CA ALA A 485 -27.96 6.83 6.81
C ALA A 485 -27.75 6.62 8.31
N LYS A 486 -28.12 5.43 8.79
CA LYS A 486 -28.06 5.07 10.21
C LYS A 486 -27.00 4.01 10.44
N ILE A 487 -26.31 4.12 11.56
CA ILE A 487 -25.34 3.12 11.99
C ILE A 487 -26.13 1.93 12.54
N LEU A 488 -25.85 0.74 12.02
CA LEU A 488 -26.34 -0.53 12.59
C LEU A 488 -25.44 -0.96 13.75
N LYS A 489 -24.12 -0.92 13.53
CA LYS A 489 -23.06 -1.17 14.51
C LYS A 489 -21.75 -0.54 14.04
N TYR A 490 -20.78 -0.48 14.94
CA TYR A 490 -19.43 -0.03 14.66
C TYR A 490 -18.39 -0.86 15.43
N HIS A 491 -17.15 -0.90 14.93
CA HIS A 491 -15.98 -1.41 15.65
C HIS A 491 -14.83 -0.40 15.56
N VAL A 492 -14.22 -0.05 16.69
CA VAL A 492 -13.12 0.92 16.79
C VAL A 492 -11.88 0.22 17.31
N VAL A 493 -10.95 -0.14 16.42
CA VAL A 493 -9.71 -0.83 16.79
C VAL A 493 -8.60 0.20 17.00
N LYS A 494 -8.11 0.29 18.23
CA LYS A 494 -7.10 1.27 18.66
C LYS A 494 -5.74 0.59 18.79
N THR A 495 -4.75 1.10 18.08
CA THR A 495 -3.37 0.58 18.12
C THR A 495 -2.45 1.69 18.64
N PRO A 496 -2.31 1.83 19.98
CA PRO A 496 -1.77 3.05 20.62
C PRO A 496 -0.26 3.24 20.42
N ARG A 497 0.43 2.14 20.26
CA ARG A 497 1.69 2.06 19.53
C ARG A 497 1.36 1.11 18.40
N PHE A 498 1.51 1.51 17.13
CA PHE A 498 1.23 0.60 16.01
C PHE A 498 2.00 -0.72 16.17
N ASP A 499 3.17 -0.64 16.81
CA ASP A 499 3.86 -1.73 17.49
C ASP A 499 3.08 -2.17 18.76
N PRO A 500 2.25 -3.21 18.68
CA PRO A 500 1.12 -3.39 19.58
C PRO A 500 1.58 -3.78 20.97
N VAL A 501 1.03 -3.06 21.95
CA VAL A 501 0.99 -3.49 23.34
C VAL A 501 -0.48 -3.45 23.76
N ASP A 502 -0.99 -4.64 24.09
CA ASP A 502 -2.21 -4.97 24.84
C ASP A 502 -3.42 -4.01 24.77
N CYS A 503 -4.53 -4.50 24.22
CA CYS A 503 -5.85 -4.03 24.66
C CYS A 503 -6.04 -4.35 26.15
N PRO A 504 -6.69 -3.47 26.92
CA PRO A 504 -7.08 -3.80 28.29
C PRO A 504 -8.16 -4.89 28.30
N SER A 505 -8.20 -5.63 29.41
CA SER A 505 -9.20 -6.65 29.76
C SER A 505 -10.62 -6.12 29.89
#